data_AF-A0A0B5GKB1-F1
#
_entry.id   AF-A0A0B5GKB1-F1
#
_cell.length_a   1.000
_cell.length_b   1.000
_cell.length_c   1.000
_cell.angle_alpha   90.00
_cell.angle_beta   90.00
_cell.angle_gamma   90.00
#
_symmetry.space_group_name_H-M   'P 1'
#
loop_
_entity.id
_entity.type
_entity.pdbx_description
1 polymer ?
#
loop_
_entity_poly.entity_id
_entity_poly.type
_entity_poly.pdbx_seq_one_letter_code
_entity_poly.pdbx_strand_id
1 'polypeptide(L)'
;MLHRWLALCFLASFAVTGCGLFSKEKVGMDIVGVPFSAGRVEKVYFDFNKYEIKGSGKKVLLGLVERMKADKRSTLLIIGHTDSRGTEEYNLALGERRANAVKEFILGCDRSLSPRISTQSRGKAEPEVLVYSSDFKEAEKAHAQNRRVVLIVECQHSVSPKKKMAIKWPFSFGRSAAKQDDVGSSEVSDENPVDDSSEGIASEEAAPEEGVVSEEAAEEAPEVAQDSPAGVVAPE
;
A
#
# COMPACT_ATOMS: atom_id res chain seq x y z
N MET A 1 55.50 -9.50 -51.73
CA MET A 1 54.99 -8.43 -50.86
C MET A 1 54.13 -7.50 -51.71
N LEU A 2 52.79 -7.63 -51.73
CA LEU A 2 51.91 -6.55 -52.22
C LEU A 2 50.39 -6.74 -51.99
N HIS A 3 49.90 -7.73 -51.23
CA HIS A 3 48.45 -7.94 -51.06
C HIS A 3 48.04 -8.10 -49.59
N ARG A 4 48.43 -7.14 -48.74
CA ARG A 4 47.91 -7.02 -47.35
C ARG A 4 47.45 -5.60 -46.99
N TRP A 5 47.15 -4.77 -47.99
CA TRP A 5 46.80 -3.34 -47.83
C TRP A 5 45.54 -2.94 -48.63
N LEU A 6 44.54 -3.82 -48.72
CA LEU A 6 43.23 -3.51 -49.32
C LEU A 6 42.09 -4.15 -48.50
N ALA A 7 42.09 -3.94 -47.19
CA ALA A 7 40.98 -4.32 -46.30
C ALA A 7 40.81 -3.32 -45.15
N LEU A 8 41.01 -2.02 -45.42
CA LEU A 8 40.99 -0.97 -44.40
C LEU A 8 40.15 0.28 -44.76
N CYS A 9 39.20 0.17 -45.71
CA CYS A 9 38.38 1.32 -46.11
C CYS A 9 36.87 1.04 -46.30
N PHE A 10 36.28 0.01 -45.69
CA PHE A 10 34.84 -0.27 -45.84
C PHE A 10 34.02 -0.36 -44.53
N LEU A 11 34.48 0.23 -43.43
CA LEU A 11 33.67 0.37 -42.21
C LEU A 11 33.81 1.77 -41.59
N ALA A 12 33.65 2.81 -42.41
CA ALA A 12 33.49 4.18 -41.94
C ALA A 12 32.37 4.87 -42.73
N SER A 13 31.13 4.40 -42.57
CA SER A 13 29.90 5.14 -42.89
C SER A 13 28.69 4.37 -42.38
N PHE A 14 28.42 4.47 -41.09
CA PHE A 14 27.04 4.41 -40.61
C PHE A 14 26.80 5.67 -39.78
N ALA A 15 26.31 6.66 -40.50
CA ALA A 15 25.87 7.92 -39.96
C ALA A 15 24.81 7.69 -38.88
N VAL A 16 25.07 8.29 -37.72
CA VAL A 16 24.11 9.07 -36.93
C VAL A 16 22.68 8.99 -37.47
N THR A 17 21.87 8.07 -36.95
CA THR A 17 20.41 8.08 -37.13
C THR A 17 19.77 7.62 -35.82
N GLY A 18 18.91 8.48 -35.25
CA GLY A 18 18.14 8.25 -34.02
C GLY A 18 18.74 9.01 -32.85
N CYS A 19 18.48 10.30 -32.61
CA CYS A 19 17.16 10.92 -32.39
C CYS A 19 16.28 10.12 -31.42
N GLY A 20 16.35 10.49 -30.14
CA GLY A 20 15.20 10.45 -29.24
C GLY A 20 14.82 9.10 -28.65
N LEU A 21 15.62 8.56 -27.72
CA LEU A 21 15.04 7.79 -26.62
C LEU A 21 14.55 8.77 -25.54
N PHE A 22 13.55 9.57 -25.90
CA PHE A 22 12.72 10.24 -24.92
C PHE A 22 11.86 9.14 -24.31
N SER A 23 12.34 8.54 -23.21
CA SER A 23 11.52 7.69 -22.36
C SER A 23 10.29 8.49 -21.95
N LYS A 24 9.20 8.23 -22.66
CA LYS A 24 7.88 8.69 -22.30
C LYS A 24 7.46 7.81 -21.13
N GLU A 25 7.94 8.15 -19.93
CA GLU A 25 7.32 7.66 -18.69
C GLU A 25 5.91 8.23 -18.68
N LYS A 26 4.98 7.43 -19.22
CA LYS A 26 3.55 7.62 -19.00
C LYS A 26 3.33 7.36 -17.52
N VAL A 27 3.22 8.42 -16.73
CA VAL A 27 2.57 8.34 -15.42
C VAL A 27 1.11 8.05 -15.71
N GLY A 28 0.75 6.77 -15.73
CA GLY A 28 -0.63 6.33 -15.80
C GLY A 28 -1.33 6.75 -14.52
N MET A 29 -2.43 7.49 -14.67
CA MET A 29 -3.30 7.85 -13.57
C MET A 29 -4.37 6.77 -13.46
N ASP A 30 -4.39 6.02 -12.37
CA ASP A 30 -5.48 5.08 -12.08
C ASP A 30 -6.76 5.84 -11.72
N ILE A 31 -7.91 5.16 -11.80
CA ILE A 31 -9.28 5.69 -11.57
C ILE A 31 -9.45 6.35 -10.19
N VAL A 32 -8.49 6.16 -9.26
CA VAL A 32 -8.47 6.68 -7.88
C VAL A 32 -7.67 8.00 -7.74
N GLY A 33 -7.09 8.55 -8.82
CA GLY A 33 -6.52 9.92 -8.81
C GLY A 33 -5.23 10.09 -8.00
N VAL A 34 -4.48 9.02 -7.74
CA VAL A 34 -3.21 9.06 -7.00
C VAL A 34 -2.04 9.17 -8.00
N PRO A 35 -1.11 10.14 -7.86
CA PRO A 35 0.04 10.26 -8.76
C PRO A 35 0.98 9.07 -8.56
N PHE A 36 0.98 8.13 -9.51
CA PHE A 36 1.80 6.92 -9.45
C PHE A 36 3.26 7.22 -9.74
N SER A 37 4.06 7.49 -8.69
CA SER A 37 5.50 7.25 -8.77
C SER A 37 5.72 5.73 -8.76
N ALA A 38 5.56 5.08 -9.91
CA ALA A 38 5.97 3.67 -10.16
C ALA A 38 5.73 2.68 -9.00
N GLY A 39 4.62 2.78 -8.27
CA GLY A 39 4.38 2.00 -7.06
C GLY A 39 4.02 0.54 -7.37
N ARG A 40 4.77 -0.45 -6.91
CA ARG A 40 4.40 -1.84 -7.23
C ARG A 40 3.15 -2.24 -6.44
N VAL A 41 2.14 -2.79 -7.12
CA VAL A 41 0.92 -3.30 -6.50
C VAL A 41 0.92 -4.83 -6.50
N GLU A 42 0.83 -5.43 -5.32
CA GLU A 42 0.73 -6.88 -5.12
C GLU A 42 -0.54 -7.24 -4.35
N LYS A 43 -1.03 -8.47 -4.52
CA LYS A 43 -2.30 -8.94 -3.92
C LYS A 43 -2.13 -10.26 -3.19
N VAL A 44 -2.76 -10.38 -2.03
CA VAL A 44 -2.84 -11.62 -1.25
C VAL A 44 -4.31 -11.96 -1.02
N TYR A 45 -4.71 -13.20 -1.31
CA TYR A 45 -6.10 -13.65 -1.23
C TYR A 45 -6.38 -14.46 0.04
N PHE A 46 -7.63 -14.37 0.51
CA PHE A 46 -8.09 -14.98 1.75
C PHE A 46 -9.36 -15.83 1.55
N ASP A 47 -9.53 -16.80 2.45
CA ASP A 47 -10.75 -17.59 2.53
C ASP A 47 -11.91 -16.80 3.15
N PHE A 48 -13.11 -17.32 2.93
CA PHE A 48 -14.33 -16.77 3.52
C PHE A 48 -14.21 -16.75 5.04
N ASN A 49 -14.50 -15.58 5.63
CA ASN A 49 -14.44 -15.33 7.05
C ASN A 49 -13.12 -15.72 7.75
N LYS A 50 -12.00 -15.68 7.01
CA LYS A 50 -10.67 -15.97 7.56
C LYS A 50 -9.70 -14.84 7.26
N TYR A 51 -8.70 -14.73 8.13
CA TYR A 51 -7.55 -13.83 8.00
C TYR A 51 -6.21 -14.58 8.03
N GLU A 52 -6.23 -15.91 7.97
CA GLU A 52 -5.03 -16.72 7.86
C GLU A 52 -4.42 -16.60 6.45
N ILE A 53 -3.09 -16.40 6.40
CA ILE A 53 -2.36 -16.26 5.14
C ILE A 53 -2.01 -17.65 4.60
N LYS A 54 -2.51 -17.96 3.40
CA LYS A 54 -2.18 -19.20 2.69
C LYS A 54 -0.72 -19.26 2.26
N GLY A 55 -0.22 -20.48 2.01
CA GLY A 55 1.15 -20.70 1.53
C GLY A 55 1.49 -19.95 0.24
N SER A 56 0.54 -19.79 -0.69
CA SER A 56 0.71 -18.96 -1.88
C SER A 56 0.94 -17.48 -1.54
N GLY A 57 0.16 -16.94 -0.61
CA GLY A 57 0.31 -15.58 -0.08
C GLY A 57 1.66 -15.38 0.61
N LYS A 58 2.08 -16.35 1.45
CA LYS A 58 3.38 -16.30 2.13
C LYS A 58 4.55 -16.18 1.13
N LYS A 59 4.51 -16.90 0.00
CA LYS A 59 5.55 -16.80 -1.05
C LYS A 59 5.63 -15.40 -1.66
N VAL A 60 4.48 -14.77 -1.93
CA VAL A 60 4.43 -13.38 -2.43
C VAL A 60 5.05 -12.43 -1.41
N LEU A 61 4.66 -12.56 -0.15
CA LEU A 61 5.15 -11.72 0.94
C LEU A 61 6.66 -11.87 1.18
N LEU A 62 7.21 -13.08 1.07
CA LEU A 62 8.66 -13.30 1.19
C LEU A 62 9.43 -12.55 0.10
N GLY A 63 8.97 -12.65 -1.16
CA GLY A 63 9.59 -11.90 -2.26
C GLY A 63 9.45 -10.39 -2.08
N LEU A 64 8.34 -9.92 -1.49
CA LEU A 64 8.15 -8.51 -1.16
C LEU A 64 9.16 -8.03 -0.12
N VAL A 65 9.36 -8.81 0.97
CA VAL A 65 10.35 -8.50 2.01
C VAL A 65 11.76 -8.38 1.43
N GLU A 66 12.15 -9.31 0.55
CA GLU A 66 13.46 -9.25 -0.12
C GLU A 66 13.64 -7.98 -0.95
N ARG A 67 12.60 -7.53 -1.66
CA ARG A 67 12.63 -6.28 -2.41
C ARG A 67 12.72 -5.05 -1.51
N MET A 68 11.93 -5.01 -0.44
CA MET A 68 11.98 -3.90 0.52
C MET A 68 13.33 -3.80 1.25
N LYS A 69 14.02 -4.92 1.42
CA LYS A 69 15.40 -4.95 1.94
C LYS A 69 16.40 -4.32 0.97
N ALA A 70 16.24 -4.55 -0.34
CA ALA A 70 17.06 -3.93 -1.36
C ALA A 70 16.83 -2.40 -1.40
N ASP A 71 15.57 -1.97 -1.33
CA ASP A 71 15.18 -0.56 -1.45
C ASP A 71 14.84 0.06 -0.09
N LYS A 72 15.86 0.55 0.62
CA LYS A 72 15.71 1.13 1.96
C LYS A 72 14.86 2.41 2.04
N ARG A 73 14.46 3.00 0.90
CA ARG A 73 13.63 4.21 0.84
C ARG A 73 12.17 3.90 0.50
N SER A 74 11.82 2.63 0.31
CA SER A 74 10.46 2.23 0.00
C SER A 74 9.57 2.24 1.25
N THR A 75 8.33 2.70 1.08
CA THR A 75 7.25 2.58 2.07
C THR A 75 6.24 1.56 1.60
N LEU A 76 5.58 0.87 2.53
CA LEU A 76 4.56 -0.14 2.24
C LEU A 76 3.23 0.28 2.86
N LEU A 77 2.21 0.37 2.02
CA LEU A 77 0.83 0.51 2.44
C LEU A 77 0.09 -0.83 2.22
N ILE A 78 -0.53 -1.33 3.29
CA ILE A 78 -1.28 -2.58 3.32
C ILE A 78 -2.76 -2.24 3.48
N ILE A 79 -3.57 -2.56 2.48
CA ILE A 79 -5.01 -2.26 2.48
C ILE A 79 -5.81 -3.56 2.51
N GLY A 80 -6.62 -3.75 3.54
CA GLY A 80 -7.51 -4.91 3.69
C GLY A 80 -8.88 -4.70 3.07
N HIS A 81 -9.33 -5.68 2.27
CA HIS A 81 -10.66 -5.71 1.67
C HIS A 81 -11.41 -6.99 2.03
N THR A 82 -12.74 -6.92 1.95
CA THR A 82 -13.66 -8.03 2.18
C THR A 82 -14.62 -8.22 1.01
N ASP A 83 -15.47 -9.24 1.11
CA ASP A 83 -16.63 -9.38 0.23
C ASP A 83 -17.79 -8.49 0.72
N SER A 84 -18.86 -8.43 -0.07
CA SER A 84 -20.05 -7.60 0.20
C SER A 84 -21.00 -8.17 1.25
N ARG A 85 -20.72 -9.35 1.79
CA ARG A 85 -21.62 -10.08 2.71
C ARG A 85 -21.43 -9.60 4.14
N GLY A 86 -22.51 -9.42 4.91
CA GLY A 86 -22.46 -8.99 6.31
C GLY A 86 -22.50 -7.47 6.52
N THR A 87 -22.45 -7.04 7.79
CA THR A 87 -22.49 -5.62 8.17
C THR A 87 -21.20 -4.90 7.75
N GLU A 88 -21.26 -3.57 7.67
CA GLU A 88 -20.10 -2.77 7.26
C GLU A 88 -19.00 -2.77 8.32
N GLU A 89 -19.39 -2.61 9.58
CA GLU A 89 -18.51 -2.55 10.74
C GLU A 89 -17.74 -3.87 10.90
N TYR A 90 -18.43 -4.99 10.72
CA TYR A 90 -17.82 -6.31 10.77
C TYR A 90 -16.75 -6.48 9.68
N ASN A 91 -17.08 -6.06 8.45
CA ASN A 91 -16.18 -6.16 7.32
C ASN A 91 -14.99 -5.20 7.46
N LEU A 92 -15.19 -4.02 8.04
CA LEU A 92 -14.12 -3.08 8.33
C LEU A 92 -13.13 -3.70 9.32
N ALA A 93 -13.63 -4.30 10.42
CA ALA A 93 -12.80 -5.00 11.40
C ALA A 93 -12.10 -6.23 10.81
N LEU A 94 -12.79 -7.02 9.97
CA LEU A 94 -12.18 -8.18 9.30
C LEU A 94 -11.08 -7.77 8.32
N GLY A 95 -11.29 -6.69 7.56
CA GLY A 95 -10.27 -6.11 6.68
C GLY A 95 -9.03 -5.65 7.46
N GLU A 96 -9.24 -5.03 8.63
CA GLU A 96 -8.14 -4.61 9.51
C GLU A 96 -7.36 -5.81 10.04
N ARG A 97 -8.04 -6.86 10.52
CA ARG A 97 -7.40 -8.12 10.95
C ARG A 97 -6.56 -8.75 9.84
N ARG A 98 -7.04 -8.74 8.59
CA ARG A 98 -6.28 -9.24 7.43
C ARG A 98 -5.04 -8.40 7.16
N ALA A 99 -5.16 -7.07 7.18
CA ALA A 99 -4.02 -6.16 7.00
C ALA A 99 -2.97 -6.36 8.11
N ASN A 100 -3.42 -6.49 9.36
CA ASN A 100 -2.56 -6.74 10.51
C ASN A 100 -1.86 -8.10 10.43
N ALA A 101 -2.56 -9.17 10.03
CA ALA A 101 -1.94 -10.48 9.84
C ALA A 101 -0.80 -10.43 8.81
N VAL A 102 -0.97 -9.69 7.71
CA VAL A 102 0.07 -9.50 6.70
C VAL A 102 1.24 -8.68 7.24
N LYS A 103 0.95 -7.59 7.97
CA LYS A 103 1.97 -6.79 8.66
C LYS A 103 2.79 -7.64 9.63
N GLU A 104 2.14 -8.42 10.48
CA GLU A 104 2.79 -9.31 11.44
C GLU A 104 3.67 -10.35 10.75
N PHE A 105 3.21 -10.95 9.66
CA PHE A 105 4.02 -11.88 8.87
C PHE A 105 5.30 -11.21 8.33
N ILE A 106 5.18 -10.00 7.77
CA ILE A 106 6.32 -9.23 7.26
C ILE A 106 7.29 -8.89 8.38
N LEU A 107 6.78 -8.44 9.54
CA LEU A 107 7.60 -8.10 10.71
C LEU A 107 8.28 -9.32 11.35
N GLY A 108 7.65 -10.49 11.27
CA GLY A 108 8.27 -11.76 11.66
C GLY A 108 9.44 -12.15 10.75
N CYS A 109 9.42 -11.72 9.48
CA CYS A 109 10.53 -11.92 8.55
C CYS A 109 11.63 -10.86 8.71
N ASP A 110 11.26 -9.61 8.97
CA ASP A 110 12.17 -8.49 9.22
C ASP A 110 11.53 -7.38 10.05
N ARG A 111 11.99 -7.24 11.30
CA ARG A 111 11.50 -6.24 12.25
C ARG A 111 11.85 -4.80 11.84
N SER A 112 12.92 -4.60 11.06
CA SER A 112 13.39 -3.27 10.67
C SER A 112 12.44 -2.53 9.73
N LEU A 113 11.49 -3.25 9.12
CA LEU A 113 10.48 -2.67 8.23
C LEU A 113 9.34 -1.98 8.98
N SER A 114 9.20 -2.17 10.30
CA SER A 114 8.11 -1.60 11.12
C SER A 114 7.80 -0.12 10.90
N PRO A 115 8.76 0.81 10.89
CA PRO A 115 8.46 2.23 10.69
C PRO A 115 8.00 2.58 9.28
N ARG A 116 8.12 1.66 8.31
CA ARG A 116 7.80 1.89 6.89
C ARG A 116 6.48 1.28 6.46
N ILE A 117 5.80 0.57 7.36
CA ILE A 117 4.57 -0.17 7.07
C ILE A 117 3.39 0.57 7.67
N SER A 118 2.44 0.93 6.81
CA SER A 118 1.12 1.45 7.19
C SER A 118 0.03 0.45 6.83
N THR A 119 -1.02 0.38 7.64
CA THR A 119 -2.16 -0.53 7.48
C THR A 119 -3.44 0.27 7.43
N GLN A 120 -4.32 -0.07 6.49
CA GLN A 120 -5.67 0.50 6.36
C GLN A 120 -6.68 -0.62 6.05
N SER A 121 -7.94 -0.41 6.42
CA SER A 121 -9.04 -1.27 6.03
C SER A 121 -10.04 -0.49 5.20
N ARG A 122 -10.51 -1.09 4.11
CA ARG A 122 -11.60 -0.56 3.27
C ARG A 122 -12.88 -1.38 3.41
N GLY A 123 -12.84 -2.45 4.21
CA GLY A 123 -13.96 -3.39 4.36
C GLY A 123 -14.54 -3.79 3.00
N LYS A 124 -15.85 -3.58 2.85
CA LYS A 124 -16.61 -3.87 1.63
C LYS A 124 -16.81 -2.67 0.69
N ALA A 125 -16.25 -1.50 1.01
CA ALA A 125 -16.51 -0.26 0.28
C ALA A 125 -15.90 -0.25 -1.13
N GLU A 126 -14.76 -0.93 -1.33
CA GLU A 126 -14.01 -0.95 -2.59
C GLU A 126 -13.86 -2.37 -3.17
N PRO A 127 -14.93 -2.93 -3.76
CA PRO A 127 -14.87 -4.22 -4.45
C PRO A 127 -14.04 -4.10 -5.73
N GLU A 128 -13.22 -5.12 -6.03
CA GLU A 128 -12.50 -5.22 -7.32
C GLU A 128 -13.43 -5.73 -8.42
N VAL A 129 -14.29 -6.68 -8.06
CA VAL A 129 -15.27 -7.27 -8.98
C VAL A 129 -16.65 -7.10 -8.37
N LEU A 130 -17.55 -6.51 -9.16
CA LEU A 130 -18.95 -6.36 -8.77
C LEU A 130 -19.69 -7.69 -8.99
N VAL A 131 -20.53 -8.06 -8.02
CA VAL A 131 -21.25 -9.33 -8.02
C VAL A 131 -22.64 -9.09 -8.62
N TYR A 132 -22.88 -9.62 -9.82
CA TYR A 132 -24.15 -9.43 -10.54
C TYR A 132 -24.89 -10.73 -10.88
N SER A 133 -24.17 -11.85 -10.88
CA SER A 133 -24.74 -13.14 -11.33
C SER A 133 -25.63 -13.76 -10.25
N SER A 134 -26.75 -14.34 -10.66
CA SER A 134 -27.60 -15.19 -9.81
C SER A 134 -26.98 -16.57 -9.57
N ASP A 135 -25.98 -16.97 -10.37
CA ASP A 135 -25.33 -18.26 -10.23
C ASP A 135 -24.37 -18.27 -9.03
N PHE A 136 -24.61 -19.19 -8.10
CA PHE A 136 -23.82 -19.29 -6.87
C PHE A 136 -22.31 -19.47 -7.13
N LYS A 137 -21.94 -20.27 -8.13
CA LYS A 137 -20.53 -20.55 -8.47
C LYS A 137 -19.81 -19.29 -8.99
N GLU A 138 -20.48 -18.50 -9.81
CA GLU A 138 -19.91 -17.27 -10.36
C GLU A 138 -19.81 -16.18 -9.30
N ALA A 139 -20.86 -16.04 -8.49
CA ALA A 139 -20.86 -15.14 -7.35
C ALA A 139 -19.70 -15.47 -6.40
N GLU A 140 -19.52 -16.73 -6.02
CA GLU A 140 -18.44 -17.13 -5.11
C GLU A 140 -17.05 -16.85 -5.70
N LYS A 141 -16.87 -16.98 -7.02
CA LYS A 141 -15.61 -16.62 -7.69
C LYS A 141 -15.33 -15.11 -7.57
N ALA A 142 -16.34 -14.26 -7.78
CA ALA A 142 -16.20 -12.81 -7.61
C ALA A 142 -15.92 -12.43 -6.15
N HIS A 143 -16.61 -13.06 -5.20
CA HIS A 143 -16.33 -12.86 -3.77
C HIS A 143 -14.90 -13.28 -3.39
N ALA A 144 -14.40 -14.39 -3.93
CA ALA A 144 -13.03 -14.84 -3.71
C ALA A 144 -11.99 -13.82 -4.20
N GLN A 145 -12.26 -13.13 -5.31
CA GLN A 145 -11.40 -12.06 -5.81
C GLN A 145 -11.44 -10.81 -4.92
N ASN A 146 -12.60 -10.50 -4.35
CA ASN A 146 -12.77 -9.35 -3.45
C ASN A 146 -12.11 -9.56 -2.08
N ARG A 147 -12.03 -10.81 -1.59
CA ARG A 147 -11.34 -11.18 -0.35
C ARG A 147 -9.81 -11.11 -0.53
N ARG A 148 -9.29 -9.88 -0.53
CA ARG A 148 -7.89 -9.59 -0.82
C ARG A 148 -7.29 -8.58 0.16
N VAL A 149 -5.98 -8.61 0.28
CA VAL A 149 -5.16 -7.51 0.79
C VAL A 149 -4.33 -6.98 -0.37
N VAL A 150 -4.37 -5.67 -0.57
CA VAL A 150 -3.57 -4.95 -1.58
C VAL A 150 -2.34 -4.37 -0.89
N LEU A 151 -1.20 -4.59 -1.51
CA LEU A 151 0.11 -4.15 -1.04
C LEU A 151 0.64 -3.13 -2.03
N ILE A 152 0.79 -1.88 -1.60
CA ILE A 152 1.29 -0.80 -2.43
C ILE A 152 2.67 -0.41 -1.91
N VAL A 153 3.68 -0.64 -2.74
CA VAL A 153 5.05 -0.24 -2.44
C VAL A 153 5.31 1.08 -3.12
N GLU A 154 5.47 2.14 -2.34
CA GLU A 154 5.86 3.46 -2.84
C GLU A 154 7.37 3.58 -2.74
N CYS A 155 8.06 3.60 -3.87
CA CYS A 155 9.47 3.94 -3.91
C CYS A 155 9.58 5.45 -4.00
N GLN A 156 10.08 6.11 -2.96
CA GLN A 156 10.45 7.52 -3.04
C GLN A 156 11.65 7.66 -3.97
N HIS A 157 11.39 7.79 -5.26
CA HIS A 157 12.38 8.24 -6.21
C HIS A 157 12.62 9.71 -5.89
N SER A 158 13.80 10.04 -5.37
CA SER A 158 14.21 11.44 -5.26
C SER A 158 14.25 11.98 -6.68
N VAL A 159 13.19 12.66 -7.11
CA VAL A 159 13.19 13.44 -8.35
C VAL A 159 14.20 14.56 -8.09
N SER A 160 15.47 14.29 -8.40
CA SER A 160 16.50 15.32 -8.36
C SER A 160 16.03 16.44 -9.29
N PRO A 161 15.83 17.68 -8.78
CA PRO A 161 15.45 18.78 -9.65
C PRO A 161 16.51 18.87 -10.74
N LYS A 162 16.10 18.74 -12.01
CA LYS A 162 17.01 18.88 -13.16
C LYS A 162 17.81 20.15 -12.93
N LYS A 163 19.13 20.01 -12.76
CA LYS A 163 20.07 21.11 -12.57
C LYS A 163 19.77 22.11 -13.70
N LYS A 164 19.15 23.26 -13.38
CA LYS A 164 18.96 24.32 -14.38
C LYS A 164 20.37 24.66 -14.85
N MET A 165 20.71 24.24 -16.07
CA MET A 165 21.99 24.59 -16.64
C MET A 165 21.92 26.11 -16.81
N ALA A 166 22.62 26.83 -15.93
CA ALA A 166 22.78 28.26 -16.05
C ALA A 166 23.57 28.49 -17.34
N ILE A 167 22.86 28.72 -18.43
CA ILE A 167 23.45 29.24 -19.66
C ILE A 167 23.91 30.65 -19.28
N LYS A 168 25.20 30.78 -18.98
CA LYS A 168 25.86 32.06 -18.77
C LYS A 168 25.86 32.79 -20.11
N TRP A 169 24.84 33.61 -20.33
CA TRP A 169 24.75 34.50 -21.48
C TRP A 169 25.92 35.50 -21.46
N PRO A 170 26.68 35.68 -22.55
CA PRO A 170 27.76 36.66 -22.62
C PRO A 170 27.24 38.03 -23.10
N PHE A 171 26.11 38.48 -22.55
CA PHE A 171 25.64 39.85 -22.80
C PHE A 171 25.35 40.50 -21.46
N SER A 172 26.32 41.27 -21.00
CA SER A 172 26.16 42.29 -19.96
C SER A 172 25.19 43.35 -20.47
N PHE A 173 23.88 43.14 -20.27
CA PHE A 173 22.92 44.22 -20.39
C PHE A 173 23.03 45.06 -19.12
N GLY A 174 23.82 46.13 -19.20
CA GLY A 174 24.01 47.10 -18.14
C GLY A 174 22.67 47.66 -17.70
N ARG A 175 22.29 47.40 -16.45
CA ARG A 175 21.18 48.09 -15.81
C ARG A 175 21.74 49.27 -15.05
N SER A 176 21.61 50.44 -15.66
CA SER A 176 21.92 51.74 -15.06
C SER A 176 21.08 51.95 -13.81
N ALA A 177 21.74 52.45 -12.77
CA ALA A 177 21.14 52.87 -11.51
C ALA A 177 20.05 53.91 -11.76
N ALA A 178 18.85 53.66 -11.23
CA ALA A 178 17.84 54.67 -11.01
C ALA A 178 17.75 54.88 -9.50
N LYS A 179 18.23 56.05 -9.10
CA LYS A 179 18.08 56.65 -7.79
C LYS A 179 16.62 57.02 -7.59
N GLN A 180 16.06 56.69 -6.42
CA GLN A 180 14.81 57.28 -5.97
C GLN A 180 14.93 57.53 -4.48
N ASP A 181 15.02 58.83 -4.17
CA ASP A 181 15.06 59.41 -2.85
C ASP A 181 13.62 59.60 -2.31
N ASP A 182 13.50 59.52 -0.99
CA ASP A 182 12.57 60.20 -0.08
C ASP A 182 11.03 60.02 -0.18
N VAL A 183 10.42 59.58 0.93
CA VAL A 183 9.59 60.36 1.89
C VAL A 183 8.79 59.37 2.75
N GLY A 184 8.94 59.44 4.08
CA GLY A 184 8.14 58.66 5.03
C GLY A 184 6.75 59.23 5.27
N SER A 185 5.83 58.39 5.79
CA SER A 185 4.89 58.75 6.86
C SER A 185 4.01 57.57 7.29
N SER A 186 3.73 57.58 8.60
CA SER A 186 2.54 57.11 9.31
C SER A 186 2.15 55.62 9.29
N GLU A 187 2.42 54.99 10.45
CA GLU A 187 1.41 54.39 11.35
C GLU A 187 0.16 53.77 10.73
N VAL A 188 -0.04 52.47 10.94
CA VAL A 188 -1.28 51.89 11.50
C VAL A 188 -0.89 50.63 12.27
N SER A 189 -1.13 50.69 13.58
CA SER A 189 -1.22 49.59 14.52
C SER A 189 -2.48 48.77 14.26
N ASP A 190 -2.39 47.45 14.19
CA ASP A 190 -3.50 46.55 14.53
C ASP A 190 -2.91 45.22 15.01
N GLU A 191 -2.76 45.12 16.33
CA GLU A 191 -2.38 43.89 17.01
C GLU A 191 -3.65 43.06 17.21
N ASN A 192 -3.74 41.93 16.50
CA ASN A 192 -4.83 40.99 16.65
C ASN A 192 -4.73 40.29 18.03
N PRO A 193 -5.77 40.34 18.87
CA PRO A 193 -5.79 39.63 20.14
C PRO A 193 -5.90 38.11 19.91
N VAL A 194 -5.02 37.37 20.56
CA VAL A 194 -5.09 35.91 20.69
C VAL A 194 -5.94 35.61 21.92
N ASP A 195 -7.16 35.13 21.71
CA ASP A 195 -8.01 34.60 22.77
C ASP A 195 -7.41 33.28 23.29
N ASP A 196 -6.86 33.33 24.49
CA ASP A 196 -6.35 32.19 25.26
C ASP A 196 -7.53 31.52 25.98
N SER A 197 -8.16 30.55 25.30
CA SER A 197 -9.20 29.73 25.92
C SER A 197 -8.55 28.65 26.77
N SER A 198 -8.49 28.95 28.06
CA SER A 198 -8.19 28.04 29.14
C SER A 198 -9.39 27.11 29.39
N GLU A 199 -9.27 25.84 28.99
CA GLU A 199 -10.06 24.78 29.58
C GLU A 199 -9.14 23.87 30.41
N GLY A 200 -9.14 24.15 31.71
CA GLY A 200 -8.65 23.22 32.71
C GLY A 200 -9.64 22.08 32.87
N ILE A 201 -9.22 20.86 32.61
CA ILE A 201 -9.88 19.66 33.12
C ILE A 201 -9.07 19.18 34.32
N ALA A 202 -9.68 19.38 35.48
CA ALA A 202 -9.20 18.91 36.76
C ALA A 202 -9.20 17.37 36.79
N SER A 203 -8.18 16.88 37.48
CA SER A 203 -8.02 15.54 38.01
C SER A 203 -9.26 15.07 38.76
N GLU A 204 -9.68 13.82 38.55
CA GLU A 204 -10.36 13.04 39.59
C GLU A 204 -9.86 11.60 39.52
N GLU A 205 -9.02 11.25 40.50
CA GLU A 205 -8.71 9.90 40.93
C GLU A 205 -9.98 9.18 41.41
N ALA A 206 -10.21 7.94 40.98
CA ALA A 206 -10.78 6.89 41.83
C ALA A 206 -10.64 5.51 41.18
N ALA A 207 -9.81 4.68 41.76
CA ALA A 207 -9.98 3.22 41.84
C ALA A 207 -10.09 2.88 43.35
N PRO A 208 -10.38 1.64 43.80
CA PRO A 208 -10.88 0.41 43.15
C PRO A 208 -12.09 -0.18 43.94
N GLU A 209 -12.30 -1.52 43.84
CA GLU A 209 -13.10 -2.43 44.72
C GLU A 209 -14.51 -2.77 44.18
N GLU A 210 -15.08 -3.98 44.19
CA GLU A 210 -14.76 -5.35 44.66
C GLU A 210 -15.95 -6.26 44.23
N GLY A 211 -15.78 -7.60 44.27
CA GLY A 211 -16.89 -8.59 44.37
C GLY A 211 -17.50 -9.10 43.04
N VAL A 212 -17.20 -10.29 42.52
CA VAL A 212 -17.48 -11.66 43.00
C VAL A 212 -18.99 -12.03 43.04
N VAL A 213 -19.40 -12.85 42.07
CA VAL A 213 -20.30 -14.02 42.21
C VAL A 213 -20.09 -14.90 40.96
N SER A 214 -19.40 -16.06 41.07
CA SER A 214 -19.90 -17.41 41.43
C SER A 214 -20.80 -18.04 40.34
N GLU A 215 -20.32 -19.12 39.71
CA GLU A 215 -20.90 -20.50 39.71
C GLU A 215 -22.32 -20.60 39.13
N GLU A 216 -22.57 -21.32 38.04
CA GLU A 216 -22.98 -22.75 37.94
C GLU A 216 -23.53 -22.85 36.49
N ALA A 217 -23.53 -23.94 35.72
CA ALA A 217 -23.51 -25.35 35.98
C ALA A 217 -23.06 -26.09 34.71
N ALA A 218 -22.45 -27.26 34.93
CA ALA A 218 -22.24 -28.30 33.94
C ALA A 218 -23.51 -29.16 33.81
N GLU A 219 -23.85 -29.59 32.59
CA GLU A 219 -24.64 -30.78 32.19
C GLU A 219 -25.08 -30.55 30.72
N GLU A 220 -25.15 -31.48 29.78
CA GLU A 220 -25.06 -32.93 29.77
C GLU A 220 -24.85 -33.32 28.29
N ALA A 221 -24.01 -34.32 28.02
CA ALA A 221 -23.98 -34.99 26.72
C ALA A 221 -25.09 -36.04 26.68
N PRO A 222 -25.66 -36.34 25.50
CA PRO A 222 -26.07 -37.71 25.26
C PRO A 222 -25.29 -38.35 24.10
N GLU A 223 -24.63 -39.46 24.46
CA GLU A 223 -24.26 -40.54 23.57
C GLU A 223 -25.46 -40.97 22.71
N VAL A 224 -25.25 -41.16 21.41
CA VAL A 224 -26.12 -42.04 20.62
C VAL A 224 -25.27 -43.04 19.85
N ALA A 225 -25.27 -44.24 20.44
CA ALA A 225 -25.16 -45.57 19.87
C ALA A 225 -24.93 -45.70 18.35
N GLN A 226 -23.79 -46.33 18.03
CA GLN A 226 -23.68 -47.60 17.29
C GLN A 226 -24.83 -47.93 16.31
N ASP A 227 -24.52 -47.94 15.02
CA ASP A 227 -24.95 -49.07 14.18
C ASP A 227 -23.91 -49.37 13.09
N SER A 228 -23.34 -50.57 13.18
CA SER A 228 -22.50 -51.20 12.17
C SER A 228 -23.26 -52.41 11.66
N PRO A 229 -23.55 -52.51 10.36
CA PRO A 229 -23.72 -53.81 9.75
C PRO A 229 -22.51 -54.16 8.88
N ALA A 230 -21.76 -55.13 9.38
CA ALA A 230 -20.87 -55.96 8.61
C ALA A 230 -21.65 -56.74 7.53
N GLY A 231 -21.00 -56.93 6.38
CA GLY A 231 -21.12 -58.15 5.58
C GLY A 231 -22.32 -58.27 4.64
N VAL A 232 -22.09 -58.01 3.35
CA VAL A 232 -22.73 -58.81 2.30
C VAL A 232 -21.65 -59.44 1.45
N VAL A 233 -21.72 -60.77 1.49
CA VAL A 233 -20.87 -61.80 0.92
C VAL A 233 -21.05 -61.84 -0.60
N ALA A 234 -19.94 -61.92 -1.33
CA ALA A 234 -19.92 -62.44 -2.70
C ALA A 234 -19.91 -63.97 -2.64
N PRO A 235 -20.60 -64.64 -3.58
CA PRO A 235 -19.95 -65.77 -4.23
C PRO A 235 -20.16 -65.82 -5.75
N GLU A 236 -19.05 -66.23 -6.40
CA GLU A 236 -18.82 -66.90 -7.69
C GLU A 236 -19.61 -66.50 -8.95
#